data_AF-A0A6P9F3F5-F1
#
_entry.id   AF-A0A6P9F3F5-F1
#
_cell.length_a   1.000
_cell.length_b   1.000
_cell.length_c   1.000
_cell.angle_alpha   90.00
_cell.angle_beta   90.00
_cell.angle_gamma   90.00
#
_symmetry.space_group_name_H-M   'P 1'
#
loop_
_entity.id
_entity.type
_entity.pdbx_description
1 polymer ?
#
loop_
_entity_poly.entity_id
_entity_poly.type
_entity_poly.pdbx_seq_one_letter_code
_entity_poly.pdbx_strand_id
1 'polypeptide(L)'
;MRRHLQFMDHTLCLLTSSSSEVLRRPLLRVADKAPIGKTFGDVLQPPKPTYRLGEVAEVTFVGANPKNSAENRTHQTFLTVEKYEAASATWQIVHNDASWETRFYWHKGLQGHSNAIIQWHIPDTAQPGTYRIRYFGHNRKQDFLKPAVILPFESTSSTFEVVTT
;
A
#
# COMPACT_ATOMS: atom_id res chain seq x y z
N MET A 1 -54.70 -7.36 -47.88
CA MET A 1 -56.07 -7.76 -47.47
C MET A 1 -55.98 -9.10 -46.75
N ARG A 2 -56.61 -9.22 -45.56
CA ARG A 2 -56.82 -10.43 -44.71
C ARG A 2 -55.55 -11.08 -44.13
N ARG A 3 -55.28 -10.96 -42.81
CA ARG A 3 -55.92 -11.55 -41.59
C ARG A 3 -55.41 -12.95 -41.27
N HIS A 4 -54.80 -13.09 -40.09
CA HIS A 4 -54.86 -14.19 -39.09
C HIS A 4 -53.51 -14.27 -38.36
N LEU A 5 -53.38 -14.56 -37.06
CA LEU A 5 -54.29 -14.78 -35.92
C LEU A 5 -53.37 -14.71 -34.69
N GLN A 6 -53.87 -14.23 -33.55
CA GLN A 6 -53.22 -14.44 -32.26
C GLN A 6 -53.05 -15.93 -31.98
N PHE A 7 -51.92 -16.32 -31.43
CA PHE A 7 -51.86 -17.34 -30.38
C PHE A 7 -50.93 -16.86 -29.28
N MET A 8 -51.51 -16.73 -28.09
CA MET A 8 -50.80 -16.57 -26.82
C MET A 8 -50.21 -17.92 -26.47
N ASP A 9 -48.90 -17.98 -26.20
CA ASP A 9 -48.33 -19.08 -25.44
C ASP A 9 -47.61 -18.52 -24.21
N HIS A 10 -48.25 -18.76 -23.06
CA HIS A 10 -47.68 -18.54 -21.74
C HIS A 10 -46.62 -19.62 -21.49
N THR A 11 -45.38 -19.34 -21.87
CA THR A 11 -44.24 -20.10 -21.34
C THR A 11 -43.72 -19.41 -20.10
N LEU A 12 -44.04 -19.99 -18.95
CA LEU A 12 -43.48 -19.68 -17.63
C LEU A 12 -41.95 -19.85 -17.70
N CYS A 13 -41.23 -18.74 -17.84
CA CYS A 13 -39.77 -18.72 -17.76
C CYS A 13 -39.37 -18.91 -16.28
N LEU A 14 -39.23 -20.16 -15.85
CA LEU A 14 -38.66 -20.50 -14.55
C LEU A 14 -37.16 -20.18 -14.58
N LEU A 15 -36.79 -19.05 -13.96
CA LEU A 15 -35.42 -18.69 -13.64
C LEU A 15 -34.83 -19.75 -12.69
N THR A 16 -34.15 -20.76 -13.20
CA THR A 16 -33.21 -21.54 -12.38
C THR A 16 -31.91 -20.75 -12.27
N SER A 17 -31.85 -19.85 -11.29
CA SER A 17 -30.59 -19.29 -10.81
C SER A 17 -29.79 -20.44 -10.19
N SER A 18 -28.97 -21.10 -10.99
CA SER A 18 -27.91 -21.98 -10.49
C SER A 18 -26.84 -21.10 -9.85
N SER A 19 -27.11 -20.63 -8.64
CA SER A 19 -26.13 -20.00 -7.79
C SER A 19 -25.11 -21.06 -7.41
N SER A 20 -24.04 -21.19 -8.20
CA SER A 20 -22.83 -21.84 -7.74
C SER A 20 -22.29 -20.96 -6.61
N GLU A 21 -22.71 -21.24 -5.37
CA GLU A 21 -22.00 -20.82 -4.17
C GLU A 21 -20.61 -21.46 -4.25
N VAL A 22 -19.70 -20.76 -4.92
CA VAL A 22 -18.27 -20.96 -4.75
C VAL A 22 -18.06 -20.86 -3.25
N LEU A 23 -17.79 -21.99 -2.62
CA LEU A 23 -17.48 -22.12 -1.21
C LEU A 23 -16.43 -21.05 -0.88
N ARG A 24 -16.89 -19.89 -0.40
CA ARG A 24 -16.02 -18.81 0.06
C ARG A 24 -15.39 -19.35 1.31
N ARG A 25 -14.29 -20.10 1.15
CA ARG A 25 -13.37 -20.34 2.26
C ARG A 25 -13.07 -18.93 2.78
N PRO A 26 -13.49 -18.55 3.99
CA PRO A 26 -13.06 -17.27 4.53
C PRO A 26 -11.55 -17.33 4.48
N LEU A 27 -10.93 -16.50 3.64
CA LEU A 27 -9.48 -16.42 3.60
C LEU A 27 -9.10 -16.00 5.01
N LEU A 28 -8.65 -16.97 5.82
CA LEU A 28 -8.28 -16.69 7.19
C LEU A 28 -7.14 -15.69 7.09
N ARG A 29 -7.44 -14.45 7.48
CA ARG A 29 -6.49 -13.36 7.36
C ARG A 29 -5.38 -13.62 8.36
N VAL A 30 -4.24 -14.06 7.85
CA VAL A 30 -3.07 -14.38 8.66
C VAL A 30 -2.64 -13.12 9.41
N ALA A 31 -2.26 -13.29 10.68
CA ALA A 31 -1.67 -12.19 11.45
C ALA A 31 -0.33 -11.77 10.83
N ASP A 32 -0.07 -10.47 10.77
CA ASP A 32 1.22 -9.98 10.29
C ASP A 32 2.28 -10.26 11.35
N LYS A 33 3.53 -10.51 10.91
CA LYS A 33 4.69 -10.72 11.78
C LYS A 33 5.89 -9.92 11.29
N ALA A 34 6.53 -9.20 12.19
CA ALA A 34 7.85 -8.66 11.96
C ALA A 34 8.91 -9.77 12.14
N PRO A 35 10.07 -9.72 11.44
CA PRO A 35 11.19 -10.60 11.70
C PRO A 35 11.67 -10.55 13.16
N ILE A 36 12.33 -11.61 13.63
CA ILE A 36 12.90 -11.65 14.99
C ILE A 36 13.86 -10.47 15.20
N GLY A 37 13.70 -9.74 16.29
CA GLY A 37 14.52 -8.57 16.62
C GLY A 37 14.19 -7.31 15.81
N LYS A 38 13.10 -7.32 15.03
CA LYS A 38 12.62 -6.16 14.27
C LYS A 38 11.18 -5.82 14.61
N THR A 39 10.78 -4.60 14.27
CA THR A 39 9.39 -4.13 14.35
C THR A 39 8.83 -3.78 12.97
N PHE A 40 7.51 -3.58 12.90
CA PHE A 40 6.87 -3.13 11.65
C PHE A 40 7.40 -1.75 11.28
N GLY A 41 7.78 -1.61 10.01
CA GLY A 41 8.35 -0.38 9.48
C GLY A 41 9.85 -0.20 9.72
N ASP A 42 10.54 -1.15 10.37
CA ASP A 42 12.01 -1.15 10.38
C ASP A 42 12.56 -1.17 8.95
N VAL A 43 13.60 -0.37 8.69
CA VAL A 43 14.28 -0.35 7.39
C VAL A 43 15.09 -1.64 7.21
N LEU A 44 14.83 -2.34 6.10
CA LEU A 44 15.57 -3.52 5.65
C LEU A 44 16.65 -3.14 4.63
N GLN A 45 16.31 -2.21 3.73
CA GLN A 45 17.24 -1.64 2.76
C GLN A 45 17.10 -0.12 2.78
N PRO A 46 18.14 0.63 3.23
CA PRO A 46 18.09 2.08 3.26
C PRO A 46 18.26 2.66 1.85
N PRO A 47 17.85 3.93 1.63
CA PRO A 47 18.19 4.64 0.42
C PRO A 47 19.71 4.86 0.34
N LYS A 48 20.25 5.04 -0.87
CA LYS A 48 21.59 5.60 -1.07
C LYS A 48 21.66 7.00 -0.42
N PRO A 49 22.83 7.44 0.04
CA PRO A 49 22.98 8.77 0.63
C PRO A 49 22.82 9.91 -0.36
N THR A 50 22.97 9.67 -1.67
CA THR A 50 22.84 10.68 -2.72
C THR A 50 22.26 10.07 -3.99
N TYR A 51 21.43 10.85 -4.67
CA TYR A 51 20.86 10.56 -5.97
C TYR A 51 20.94 11.77 -6.90
N ARG A 52 20.99 11.49 -8.20
CA ARG A 52 20.83 12.48 -9.26
C ARG A 52 19.38 12.58 -9.70
N LEU A 53 19.04 13.70 -10.33
CA LEU A 53 17.79 13.83 -11.08
C LEU A 53 17.65 12.68 -12.10
N GLY A 54 16.43 12.16 -12.25
CA GLY A 54 16.12 11.01 -13.11
C GLY A 54 16.39 9.64 -12.47
N GLU A 55 17.12 9.57 -11.35
CA GLU A 55 17.33 8.31 -10.64
C GLU A 55 16.11 7.91 -9.79
N VAL A 56 16.13 6.67 -9.29
CA VAL A 56 15.09 6.11 -8.42
C VAL A 56 15.64 5.93 -7.02
N ALA A 57 15.08 6.67 -6.06
CA ALA A 57 15.30 6.43 -4.65
C ALA A 57 14.39 5.30 -4.17
N GLU A 58 14.98 4.22 -3.66
CA GLU A 58 14.25 3.04 -3.17
C GLU A 58 14.54 2.78 -1.70
N VAL A 59 13.50 2.45 -0.93
CA VAL A 59 13.61 2.02 0.47
C VAL A 59 12.74 0.79 0.68
N THR A 60 13.28 -0.23 1.33
CA THR A 60 12.52 -1.42 1.74
C THR A 60 12.34 -1.45 3.24
N PHE A 61 11.10 -1.61 3.69
CA PHE A 61 10.70 -1.69 5.09
C PHE A 61 10.12 -3.07 5.42
N VAL A 62 10.16 -3.44 6.70
CA VAL A 62 9.30 -4.52 7.23
C VAL A 62 7.84 -4.08 7.06
N GLY A 63 7.10 -4.80 6.22
CA GLY A 63 5.74 -4.46 5.85
C GLY A 63 4.67 -5.18 6.67
N ALA A 64 3.44 -4.71 6.51
CA ALA A 64 2.21 -5.41 6.87
C ALA A 64 1.24 -5.41 5.68
N ASN A 65 0.24 -6.29 5.68
CA ASN A 65 -0.72 -6.39 4.59
C ASN A 65 -1.47 -5.05 4.36
N PRO A 66 -1.39 -4.42 3.17
CA PRO A 66 -2.01 -3.12 2.90
C PRO A 66 -3.53 -3.11 3.05
N LYS A 67 -4.18 -4.28 2.94
CA LYS A 67 -5.61 -4.42 3.22
C LYS A 67 -5.99 -3.98 4.64
N ASN A 68 -5.06 -4.04 5.61
CA ASN A 68 -5.29 -3.58 6.98
C ASN A 68 -5.56 -2.07 7.01
N SER A 69 -4.81 -1.28 6.24
CA SER A 69 -5.03 0.15 6.11
C SER A 69 -6.30 0.47 5.33
N ALA A 70 -6.62 -0.29 4.28
CA ALA A 70 -7.80 -0.03 3.45
C ALA A 70 -9.13 -0.24 4.22
N GLU A 71 -9.17 -1.18 5.17
CA GLU A 71 -10.32 -1.37 6.07
C GLU A 71 -10.44 -0.23 7.08
N ASN A 72 -9.34 0.49 7.36
CA ASN A 72 -9.30 1.61 8.28
C ASN A 72 -9.50 2.94 7.53
N ARG A 73 -10.74 3.45 7.53
CA ARG A 73 -11.19 4.63 6.74
C ARG A 73 -10.51 5.96 7.07
N THR A 74 -9.61 6.00 8.06
CA THR A 74 -8.86 7.21 8.43
C THR A 74 -7.49 7.31 7.75
N HIS A 75 -7.06 6.27 7.03
CA HIS A 75 -5.75 6.24 6.39
C HIS A 75 -5.75 7.04 5.08
N GLN A 76 -4.81 7.99 4.96
CA GLN A 76 -4.78 8.94 3.84
C GLN A 76 -3.73 8.60 2.78
N THR A 77 -2.60 7.99 3.15
CA THR A 77 -1.50 7.63 2.24
C THR A 77 -0.63 6.54 2.85
N PHE A 78 -0.11 5.63 2.03
CA PHE A 78 0.87 4.62 2.42
C PHE A 78 2.29 5.18 2.52
N LEU A 79 2.60 6.28 1.83
CA LEU A 79 3.94 6.86 1.80
C LEU A 79 3.93 8.38 1.68
N THR A 80 5.01 9.01 2.13
CA THR A 80 5.34 10.38 1.75
C THR A 80 6.81 10.47 1.34
N VAL A 81 7.09 11.32 0.35
CA VAL A 81 8.42 11.86 0.11
C VAL A 81 8.43 13.25 0.72
N GLU A 82 9.38 13.52 1.60
CA GLU A 82 9.48 14.78 2.31
C GLU A 82 10.81 15.46 2.02
N LYS A 83 10.77 16.76 1.73
CA LYS A 83 11.95 17.63 1.55
C LYS A 83 12.18 18.42 2.84
N TYR A 84 13.43 18.52 3.27
CA TYR A 84 13.79 19.38 4.40
C TYR A 84 13.88 20.84 3.95
N GLU A 85 13.23 21.74 4.68
CA GLU A 85 13.34 23.18 4.49
C GLU A 85 14.15 23.82 5.61
N ALA A 86 15.39 24.21 5.28
CA ALA A 86 16.34 24.73 6.25
C ALA A 86 15.90 26.06 6.89
N ALA A 87 15.18 26.91 6.14
CA ALA A 87 14.73 28.22 6.62
C ALA A 87 13.72 28.11 7.78
N SER A 88 12.89 27.07 7.78
CA SER A 88 11.88 26.81 8.81
C SER A 88 12.22 25.62 9.72
N ALA A 89 13.30 24.89 9.44
CA ALA A 89 13.65 23.63 10.09
C ALA A 89 12.49 22.60 10.09
N THR A 90 11.74 22.52 8.99
CA THR A 90 10.58 21.63 8.85
C THR A 90 10.71 20.68 7.67
N TRP A 91 10.00 19.55 7.73
CA TRP A 91 9.84 18.62 6.62
C TRP A 91 8.55 18.94 5.88
N GLN A 92 8.65 19.17 4.56
CA GLN A 92 7.51 19.43 3.69
C GLN A 92 7.22 18.18 2.86
N ILE A 93 5.97 17.74 2.85
CA ILE A 93 5.52 16.64 1.99
C ILE A 93 5.47 17.15 0.55
N VAL A 94 6.29 16.58 -0.32
CA VAL A 94 6.35 16.93 -1.75
C VAL A 94 5.67 15.90 -2.65
N HIS A 95 5.63 14.63 -2.21
CA HIS A 95 4.88 13.56 -2.88
C HIS A 95 4.22 12.63 -1.87
N ASN A 96 3.13 11.99 -2.31
CA ASN A 96 2.41 10.92 -1.61
C ASN A 96 2.19 9.71 -2.54
N ASP A 97 1.42 8.71 -2.13
CA ASP A 97 1.12 7.52 -2.95
C ASP A 97 0.19 7.77 -4.15
N ALA A 98 -0.41 8.95 -4.26
CA ALA A 98 -1.18 9.38 -5.42
C ALA A 98 -0.34 10.11 -6.49
N SER A 99 0.94 10.37 -6.19
CA SER A 99 1.86 11.05 -7.12
C SER A 99 2.37 10.08 -8.19
N TRP A 100 2.48 10.52 -9.44
CA TRP A 100 2.97 9.69 -10.56
C TRP A 100 4.44 9.26 -10.39
N GLU A 101 5.18 10.03 -9.61
CA GLU A 101 6.59 9.83 -9.33
C GLU A 101 6.81 8.72 -8.29
N THR A 102 5.80 8.30 -7.54
CA THR A 102 5.97 7.33 -6.46
C THR A 102 5.40 5.96 -6.84
N ARG A 103 5.99 4.89 -6.30
CA ARG A 103 5.42 3.54 -6.35
C ARG A 103 5.47 2.90 -4.96
N PHE A 104 4.41 2.16 -4.64
CA PHE A 104 4.32 1.33 -3.46
C PHE A 104 4.14 -0.13 -3.89
N TYR A 105 5.11 -0.98 -3.58
CA TYR A 105 5.01 -2.42 -3.79
C TYR A 105 4.92 -3.13 -2.45
N TRP A 106 4.00 -4.09 -2.36
CA TRP A 106 3.92 -4.99 -1.24
C TRP A 106 4.27 -6.41 -1.66
N HIS A 107 5.28 -6.98 -1.01
CA HIS A 107 5.71 -8.35 -1.26
C HIS A 107 5.35 -9.26 -0.09
N LYS A 108 4.44 -10.20 -0.33
CA LYS A 108 4.03 -11.19 0.68
C LYS A 108 5.14 -12.22 0.89
N GLY A 109 5.60 -12.35 2.14
CA GLY A 109 6.47 -13.42 2.57
C GLY A 109 5.71 -14.62 3.15
N LEU A 110 6.45 -15.52 3.79
CA LEU A 110 5.90 -16.68 4.49
C LEU A 110 5.46 -16.32 5.92
N GLN A 111 4.53 -17.10 6.47
CA GLN A 111 4.14 -17.07 7.89
C GLN A 111 3.72 -15.69 8.46
N GLY A 112 3.23 -14.79 7.62
CA GLY A 112 2.77 -13.45 8.03
C GLY A 112 3.84 -12.35 7.87
N HIS A 113 5.04 -12.68 7.42
CA HIS A 113 6.04 -11.69 7.04
C HIS A 113 5.70 -11.04 5.70
N SER A 114 6.09 -9.78 5.54
CA SER A 114 6.02 -9.08 4.25
C SER A 114 6.98 -7.90 4.20
N ASN A 115 7.29 -7.44 3.00
CA ASN A 115 8.09 -6.24 2.77
C ASN A 115 7.24 -5.16 2.09
N ALA A 116 7.46 -3.91 2.47
CA ALA A 116 6.96 -2.74 1.76
C ALA A 116 8.12 -2.04 1.07
N ILE A 117 8.07 -1.95 -0.25
CA ILE A 117 9.10 -1.31 -1.08
C ILE A 117 8.49 -0.02 -1.61
N ILE A 118 9.13 1.11 -1.27
CA ILE A 118 8.72 2.42 -1.74
C ILE A 118 9.79 2.94 -2.69
N GLN A 119 9.36 3.36 -3.87
CA GLN A 119 10.20 4.01 -4.86
C GLN A 119 9.73 5.44 -5.07
N TRP A 120 10.67 6.37 -5.15
CA TRP A 120 10.47 7.71 -5.70
C TRP A 120 11.35 7.85 -6.94
N HIS A 121 10.70 8.00 -8.09
CA HIS A 121 11.34 8.33 -9.36
C HIS A 121 11.55 9.84 -9.37
N ILE A 122 12.78 10.27 -9.13
CA ILE A 122 13.13 11.67 -8.95
C ILE A 122 12.96 12.37 -10.31
N PRO A 123 11.96 13.26 -10.48
CA PRO A 123 11.75 13.93 -11.76
C PRO A 123 12.89 14.92 -12.03
N ASP A 124 13.14 15.22 -13.31
CA ASP A 124 14.13 16.23 -13.72
C ASP A 124 13.83 17.64 -13.20
N THR A 125 12.60 17.86 -12.73
CA THR A 125 12.14 19.12 -12.12
C THR A 125 12.28 19.14 -10.60
N ALA A 126 12.77 18.07 -9.96
CA ALA A 126 12.95 18.04 -8.52
C ALA A 126 14.01 19.07 -8.08
N GLN A 127 13.75 19.73 -6.96
CA GLN A 127 14.72 20.67 -6.39
C GLN A 127 15.84 19.90 -5.68
N PRO A 128 17.11 20.28 -5.84
CA PRO A 128 18.18 19.71 -5.02
C PRO A 128 17.95 19.92 -3.52
N GLY A 129 18.48 19.02 -2.71
CA GLY A 129 18.46 19.12 -1.25
C GLY A 129 18.22 17.79 -0.53
N THR A 130 17.95 17.88 0.77
CA THR A 130 17.78 16.71 1.64
C THR A 130 16.34 16.21 1.63
N TYR A 131 16.19 14.91 1.41
CA TYR A 131 14.92 14.21 1.38
C TYR A 131 14.88 13.04 2.36
N ARG A 132 13.67 12.59 2.68
CA ARG A 132 13.41 11.30 3.33
C ARG A 132 12.12 10.69 2.80
N ILE A 133 12.00 9.37 2.92
CA ILE A 133 10.77 8.64 2.62
C ILE A 133 10.15 8.16 3.93
N ARG A 134 8.84 8.34 4.08
CA ARG A 134 8.07 7.76 5.18
C ARG A 134 7.14 6.67 4.68
N TYR A 135 6.90 5.69 5.54
CA TYR A 135 5.98 4.59 5.33
C TYR A 135 4.93 4.60 6.44
N PHE A 136 3.66 4.48 6.05
CA PHE A 136 2.52 4.42 6.95
C PHE A 136 1.78 3.11 6.70
N GLY A 137 1.48 2.38 7.77
CA GLY A 137 0.85 1.08 7.64
C GLY A 137 0.02 0.71 8.86
N HIS A 138 -0.68 -0.41 8.73
CA HIS A 138 -1.37 -1.03 9.83
C HIS A 138 -1.04 -2.51 9.87
N ASN A 139 -0.70 -3.04 11.05
CA ASN A 139 -0.48 -4.46 11.25
C ASN A 139 -1.67 -5.11 11.95
N ARG A 140 -2.00 -6.34 11.55
CA ARG A 140 -3.01 -7.17 12.21
C ARG A 140 -2.34 -8.06 13.24
N LYS A 141 -2.65 -7.80 14.50
CA LYS A 141 -2.29 -8.67 15.62
C LYS A 141 -3.46 -9.59 15.97
N GLN A 142 -3.17 -10.88 16.17
CA GLN A 142 -4.15 -11.88 16.61
C GLN A 142 -3.52 -12.77 17.67
N ASP A 143 -4.00 -12.64 18.90
CA ASP A 143 -3.66 -13.57 19.97
C ASP A 143 -4.72 -14.70 20.01
N PHE A 144 -4.35 -15.91 20.47
CA PHE A 144 -5.17 -17.13 20.35
C PHE A 144 -6.58 -17.01 20.97
N LEU A 145 -6.75 -16.18 21.99
CA LEU A 145 -8.01 -16.02 22.75
C LEU A 145 -8.64 -14.62 22.61
N LYS A 146 -8.08 -13.74 21.76
CA LYS A 146 -8.55 -12.36 21.65
C LYS A 146 -9.02 -12.04 20.23
N PRO A 147 -9.98 -11.12 20.05
CA PRO A 147 -10.28 -10.59 18.73
C PRO A 147 -9.04 -10.00 18.05
N ALA A 148 -9.05 -9.99 16.72
CA ALA A 148 -8.01 -9.33 15.96
C ALA A 148 -7.98 -7.84 16.27
N VAL A 149 -6.79 -7.26 16.36
CA VAL A 149 -6.61 -5.81 16.49
C VAL A 149 -5.75 -5.32 15.32
N ILE A 150 -6.15 -4.18 14.75
CA ILE A 150 -5.42 -3.47 13.71
C ILE A 150 -4.72 -2.28 14.37
N LEU A 151 -3.39 -2.26 14.33
CA LEU A 151 -2.57 -1.24 14.99
C LEU A 151 -1.83 -0.42 13.93
N PRO A 152 -1.89 0.93 13.98
CA PRO A 152 -1.12 1.76 13.07
C PRO A 152 0.36 1.76 13.43
N PHE A 153 1.21 1.96 12.44
CA PHE A 153 2.61 2.31 12.63
C PHE A 153 3.06 3.29 11.54
N GLU A 154 4.09 4.06 11.86
CA GLU A 154 4.75 4.96 10.93
C GLU A 154 6.26 4.77 11.03
N SER A 155 6.95 5.02 9.93
CA SER A 155 8.39 4.84 9.84
C SER A 155 9.01 5.83 8.88
N THR A 156 10.30 6.08 9.08
CA THR A 156 11.04 7.11 8.35
C THR A 156 12.40 6.53 7.96
N SER A 157 12.77 6.67 6.69
CA SER A 157 14.10 6.28 6.20
C SER A 157 15.19 7.16 6.80
N SER A 158 16.45 6.75 6.64
CA SER A 158 17.55 7.73 6.69
C SER A 158 17.35 8.81 5.62
N THR A 159 17.92 9.98 5.85
CA THR A 159 17.91 11.08 4.87
C THR A 159 18.85 10.79 3.71
N PHE A 160 18.58 11.40 2.56
CA PHE A 160 19.43 11.35 1.37
C PHE A 160 19.38 12.66 0.61
N GLU A 161 20.44 12.97 -0.14
CA GLU A 161 20.55 14.18 -0.95
C GLU A 161 20.11 13.92 -2.39
N VAL A 162 19.46 14.90 -3.00
CA VAL A 162 19.22 14.97 -4.45
C VAL A 162 20.07 16.09 -5.03
N VAL A 163 20.80 15.81 -6.11
CA VAL A 163 21.69 16.75 -6.79
C VAL A 163 21.39 16.81 -8.29
N THR A 164 21.76 17.92 -8.96
CA THR A 164 21.55 18.12 -10.40
C THR A 164 22.48 17.29 -11.28
N THR A 165 23.73 17.05 -10.85
CA THR A 165 24.75 16.23 -11.55
C THR A 165 25.91 15.91 -10.63
#